data_AF-A0A662G4U3-F1
#
_entry.id   AF-A0A662G4U3-F1
#
_cell.length_a   1.000
_cell.length_b   1.000
_cell.length_c   1.000
_cell.angle_alpha   90.00
_cell.angle_beta   90.00
_cell.angle_gamma   90.00
#
_symmetry.space_group_name_H-M   'P 1'
#
loop_
_entity.id
_entity.type
_entity.pdbx_description
1 polymer ?
#
loop_
_entity_poly.entity_id
_entity_poly.type
_entity_poly.pdbx_seq_one_letter_code
_entity_poly.pdbx_strand_id
1 'polypeptide(L)'
;MVVMRRKRGFMVYRDPKTGLKIHFRVDRSGRGVLVVNASRVLYANRTAAFYIRLMLEGVPPEEAARKAVRAFRGVTLEQAKRDFEEVAYRVNSFIMGEACPITYLGFKRLDPLSLKTDAPFRADLALTYDCDNRCIHCYSSSPRWKGEMGTREWKKVI
;
A
#
# COMPACT_ATOMS: atom_id res chain seq x y z
N MET A 1 8.32 -18.58 1.27
CA MET A 1 7.32 -18.38 0.19
C MET A 1 6.21 -17.49 0.72
N VAL A 2 6.07 -16.29 0.17
CA VAL A 2 5.10 -15.28 0.62
C VAL A 2 3.73 -15.59 0.01
N VAL A 3 2.72 -15.85 0.86
CA VAL A 3 1.35 -16.09 0.39
C VAL A 3 0.59 -14.76 0.39
N MET A 4 0.49 -14.10 -0.77
CA MET A 4 -0.30 -12.88 -0.92
C MET A 4 -1.77 -13.20 -1.18
N ARG A 5 -2.68 -12.62 -0.40
CA ARG A 5 -4.12 -12.70 -0.69
C ARG A 5 -4.50 -11.64 -1.73
N ARG A 6 -5.13 -12.08 -2.81
CA ARG A 6 -5.51 -11.25 -3.97
C ARG A 6 -7.00 -10.90 -3.93
N LYS A 7 -7.33 -9.62 -3.93
CA LYS A 7 -8.61 -9.10 -4.45
C LYS A 7 -8.27 -8.11 -5.58
N ARG A 8 -9.11 -7.97 -6.61
CA ARG A 8 -8.79 -7.20 -7.84
C ARG A 8 -8.13 -5.85 -7.52
N GLY A 9 -6.87 -5.68 -7.90
CA GLY A 9 -6.12 -4.43 -7.72
C GLY A 9 -5.62 -4.14 -6.30
N PHE A 10 -5.79 -5.06 -5.34
CA PHE A 10 -5.35 -4.92 -3.95
C PHE A 10 -4.57 -6.14 -3.48
N MET A 11 -3.37 -5.89 -2.94
CA MET A 11 -2.45 -6.91 -2.44
C MET A 11 -2.11 -6.59 -0.99
N VAL A 12 -2.23 -7.60 -0.14
CA VAL A 12 -1.87 -7.50 1.28
C VAL A 12 -0.82 -8.55 1.60
N TYR A 13 0.24 -8.11 2.27
CA TYR A 13 1.25 -8.97 2.87
C TYR A 13 1.40 -8.63 4.35
N ARG A 14 1.49 -9.69 5.17
CA ARG A 14 1.87 -9.60 6.57
C ARG A 14 2.98 -10.60 6.81
N ASP A 15 4.14 -10.11 7.20
CA ASP A 15 5.24 -10.96 7.64
C ASP A 15 4.94 -11.50 9.05
N PRO A 16 4.88 -12.82 9.23
CA PRO A 16 4.58 -13.41 10.54
C PRO A 16 5.73 -13.27 11.55
N LYS A 17 6.97 -13.09 11.09
CA LYS A 17 8.16 -13.00 11.95
C LYS A 17 8.43 -11.56 12.37
N THR A 18 8.42 -10.64 11.42
CA THR A 18 8.77 -9.23 11.67
C THR A 18 7.57 -8.35 12.01
N GLY A 19 6.34 -8.84 11.74
CA GLY A 19 5.13 -8.05 11.90
C GLY A 19 4.94 -6.98 10.80
N LEU A 20 5.81 -6.93 9.80
CA LEU A 20 5.72 -6.03 8.65
C LEU A 20 4.39 -6.18 7.93
N LYS A 21 3.68 -5.08 7.71
CA LYS A 21 2.41 -5.02 6.98
C LYS A 21 2.58 -4.17 5.73
N ILE A 22 2.26 -4.74 4.58
CA ILE A 22 2.31 -4.08 3.28
C ILE A 22 0.94 -4.15 2.63
N HIS A 23 0.42 -3.00 2.24
CA HIS A 23 -0.80 -2.88 1.47
C HIS A 23 -0.45 -2.18 0.16
N PHE A 24 -0.63 -2.85 -0.97
CA PHE A 24 -0.44 -2.25 -2.29
C PHE A 24 -1.76 -2.24 -3.04
N ARG A 25 -2.10 -1.09 -3.61
CA ARG A 25 -3.27 -0.95 -4.48
C ARG A 25 -2.95 -0.19 -5.75
N VAL A 26 -3.66 -0.49 -6.82
CA VAL A 26 -3.61 0.24 -8.08
C VAL A 26 -4.96 0.88 -8.34
N ASP A 27 -4.98 2.19 -8.58
CA ASP A 27 -6.17 2.96 -8.87
C ASP A 27 -6.66 2.75 -10.31
N ARG A 28 -7.81 3.33 -10.67
CA ARG A 28 -8.37 3.18 -12.04
C ARG A 28 -7.48 3.80 -13.14
N SER A 29 -6.64 4.77 -12.79
CA SER A 29 -5.69 5.41 -13.71
C SER A 29 -4.38 4.61 -13.86
N GLY A 30 -4.22 3.53 -13.10
CA GLY A 30 -3.02 2.69 -13.10
C GLY A 30 -1.92 3.18 -12.15
N ARG A 31 -2.16 4.20 -11.33
CA ARG A 31 -1.20 4.65 -10.31
C ARG A 31 -1.27 3.75 -9.09
N GLY A 32 -0.12 3.49 -8.51
CA GLY A 32 0.02 2.63 -7.35
C GLY A 32 0.12 3.43 -6.05
N VAL A 33 -0.42 2.86 -4.97
CA VAL A 33 -0.17 3.31 -3.60
C VAL A 33 0.30 2.11 -2.80
N LEU A 34 1.50 2.21 -2.25
CA LEU A 34 2.10 1.26 -1.33
C LEU A 34 2.09 1.86 0.08
N VAL A 35 1.45 1.19 1.02
CA VAL A 35 1.40 1.57 2.42
C VAL A 35 2.15 0.53 3.24
N VAL A 36 3.14 0.98 4.00
CA VAL A 36 3.98 0.15 4.88
C VAL A 36 3.66 0.51 6.33
N ASN A 37 3.26 -0.49 7.12
CA ASN A 37 2.92 -0.37 8.55
C ASN A 37 1.92 0.74 8.91
N ALA A 38 1.10 1.17 7.95
CA ALA A 38 0.20 2.32 8.08
C ALA A 38 0.88 3.64 8.51
N SER A 39 2.20 3.74 8.35
CA SER A 39 3.00 4.91 8.75
C SER A 39 3.78 5.53 7.60
N ARG A 40 4.07 4.75 6.55
CA ARG A 40 4.84 5.20 5.38
C ARG A 40 4.07 4.90 4.11
N VAL A 41 3.99 5.90 3.22
CA VAL A 41 3.25 5.83 1.96
C VAL A 41 4.17 6.14 0.81
N LEU A 42 4.18 5.27 -0.20
CA LEU A 42 4.86 5.48 -1.46
C LEU A 42 3.82 5.54 -2.58
N TYR A 43 3.89 6.61 -3.36
CA TYR A 43 3.11 6.76 -4.58
C TYR A 43 3.93 6.29 -5.78
N ALA A 44 3.29 5.52 -6.64
CA ALA A 44 3.89 5.00 -7.84
C ALA A 44 3.13 5.50 -9.06
N ASN A 45 3.84 6.02 -10.05
CA ASN A 45 3.27 6.25 -11.37
C ASN A 45 2.90 4.89 -12.03
N ARG A 46 2.34 4.93 -13.24
CA ARG A 46 1.87 3.72 -13.93
C ARG A 46 2.95 2.67 -14.14
N THR A 47 4.16 3.08 -14.50
CA THR A 47 5.29 2.17 -14.76
C THR A 47 5.85 1.58 -13.46
N ALA A 48 6.06 2.42 -12.44
CA ALA A 48 6.49 1.94 -11.13
C ALA A 48 5.44 1.01 -10.49
N ALA A 49 4.15 1.31 -10.62
CA ALA A 49 3.08 0.47 -10.10
C ALA A 49 3.05 -0.91 -10.78
N PHE A 50 3.32 -0.94 -12.09
CA PHE A 50 3.46 -2.18 -12.85
C PHE A 50 4.60 -3.05 -12.29
N TYR A 51 5.79 -2.46 -12.09
CA TYR A 51 6.95 -3.20 -11.57
C TYR A 51 6.80 -3.59 -10.10
N ILE A 52 6.27 -2.72 -9.23
CA ILE A 52 6.00 -3.03 -7.83
C ILE A 52 5.06 -4.24 -7.73
N ARG A 53 4.02 -4.30 -8.56
CA ARG A 53 3.12 -5.47 -8.60
C ARG A 53 3.89 -6.75 -8.90
N LEU A 54 4.73 -6.75 -9.95
CA LEU A 54 5.51 -7.92 -10.35
C LEU A 54 6.52 -8.33 -9.27
N MET A 55 7.16 -7.35 -8.63
CA MET A 55 8.08 -7.56 -7.51
C MET A 55 7.36 -8.24 -6.33
N LEU A 56 6.19 -7.74 -5.95
CA LEU A 56 5.39 -8.32 -4.87
C LEU A 56 4.87 -9.72 -5.23
N GLU A 57 4.55 -9.97 -6.49
CA GLU A 57 4.18 -11.30 -7.02
C GLU A 57 5.37 -12.27 -7.09
N GLY A 58 6.59 -11.83 -6.81
CA GLY A 58 7.80 -12.67 -6.87
C GLY A 58 8.21 -13.05 -8.29
N VAL A 59 7.83 -12.24 -9.28
CA VAL A 59 8.15 -12.50 -10.69
C VAL A 59 9.66 -12.29 -10.92
N PRO A 60 10.37 -13.24 -11.55
CA PRO A 60 11.79 -13.09 -11.85
C PRO A 60 12.09 -11.93 -12.82
N PRO A 61 13.28 -11.30 -12.76
CA PRO A 61 13.63 -10.15 -13.59
C PRO A 61 13.43 -10.35 -15.10
N GLU A 62 13.81 -11.51 -15.63
CA GLU A 62 13.69 -11.85 -17.05
C GLU A 62 12.23 -11.92 -17.49
N GLU A 63 11.35 -12.47 -16.64
CA GLU A 63 9.93 -12.55 -16.91
C GLU A 63 9.25 -11.18 -16.77
N ALA A 64 9.66 -10.40 -15.76
CA ALA A 64 9.18 -9.04 -15.56
C ALA A 64 9.52 -8.15 -16.77
N ALA A 65 10.74 -8.27 -17.30
CA ALA A 65 11.18 -7.58 -18.50
C ALA A 65 10.33 -7.96 -19.73
N ARG A 66 10.10 -9.26 -19.97
CA ARG A 66 9.24 -9.73 -21.07
C ARG A 66 7.81 -9.19 -20.95
N LYS A 67 7.26 -9.13 -19.73
CA LYS A 67 5.94 -8.53 -19.47
C LYS A 67 5.94 -7.03 -19.75
N ALA A 68 7.00 -6.31 -19.38
CA ALA A 68 7.13 -4.87 -19.61
C ALA A 68 7.22 -4.52 -21.09
N VAL A 69 8.04 -5.23 -21.88
CA VAL A 69 8.15 -5.02 -23.34
C VAL A 69 6.80 -5.20 -24.05
N ARG A 70 5.95 -6.12 -23.56
CA ARG A 70 4.58 -6.28 -24.07
C ARG A 70 3.62 -5.18 -23.63
N ALA A 71 3.84 -4.61 -22.45
CA ALA A 71 2.97 -3.60 -21.85
C ALA A 71 3.28 -2.17 -22.30
N PHE A 72 4.55 -1.88 -22.65
CA PHE A 72 5.05 -0.55 -22.98
C PHE A 72 5.73 -0.56 -24.34
N ARG A 73 5.35 0.37 -25.22
CA ARG A 73 5.94 0.50 -26.56
C ARG A 73 7.33 1.13 -26.47
N GLY A 74 8.26 0.66 -27.29
CA GLY A 74 9.59 1.27 -27.47
C GLY A 74 10.61 0.96 -26.37
N VAL A 75 10.35 -0.02 -25.50
CA VAL A 75 11.28 -0.44 -24.44
C VAL A 75 11.98 -1.73 -24.86
N THR A 76 13.31 -1.78 -24.75
CA THR A 76 14.08 -3.00 -24.99
C THR A 76 14.01 -3.95 -23.78
N LEU A 77 14.35 -5.21 -23.98
CA LEU A 77 14.34 -6.19 -22.89
C LEU A 77 15.36 -5.83 -21.80
N GLU A 78 16.53 -5.33 -22.21
CA GLU A 78 17.63 -4.92 -21.35
C GLU A 78 17.24 -3.71 -20.49
N GLN A 79 16.63 -2.69 -21.09
CA GLN A 79 16.12 -1.53 -20.37
C GLN A 79 15.04 -1.95 -19.38
N ALA A 80 14.08 -2.76 -19.83
CA ALA A 80 12.98 -3.22 -19.00
C ALA A 80 13.43 -4.06 -17.79
N LYS A 81 14.49 -4.87 -17.94
CA LYS A 81 15.09 -5.64 -16.85
C LYS A 81 15.77 -4.71 -15.84
N ARG A 82 16.59 -3.77 -16.32
CA ARG A 82 17.30 -2.79 -15.47
C ARG A 82 16.31 -1.95 -14.66
N ASP A 83 15.26 -1.46 -15.31
CA ASP A 83 14.22 -0.66 -14.66
C ASP A 83 13.49 -1.46 -13.57
N PHE A 84 13.19 -2.74 -13.83
CA PHE A 84 12.58 -3.62 -12.84
C PHE A 84 13.49 -3.82 -11.62
N GLU A 85 14.77 -4.13 -11.84
CA GLU A 85 15.75 -4.35 -10.78
C GLU A 85 15.95 -3.09 -9.93
N GLU A 86 16.03 -1.92 -10.56
CA GLU A 86 16.15 -0.62 -9.88
C GLU A 86 14.91 -0.31 -9.03
N VAL A 87 13.71 -0.51 -9.58
CA VAL A 87 12.46 -0.32 -8.82
C VAL A 87 12.39 -1.32 -7.67
N ALA A 88 12.71 -2.59 -7.90
CA ALA A 88 12.65 -3.63 -6.88
C ALA A 88 13.61 -3.32 -5.72
N TYR A 89 14.84 -2.91 -6.03
CA TYR A 89 15.82 -2.49 -5.03
C TYR A 89 15.30 -1.31 -4.20
N ARG A 90 14.93 -0.19 -4.85
CA ARG A 90 14.49 1.01 -4.12
C ARG A 90 13.25 0.78 -3.28
N VAL A 91 12.29 0.01 -3.79
CA VAL A 91 11.04 -0.27 -3.07
C VAL A 91 11.30 -1.21 -1.90
N ASN A 92 12.15 -2.22 -2.05
CA ASN A 92 12.52 -3.08 -0.93
C ASN A 92 13.28 -2.31 0.15
N SER A 93 14.27 -1.48 -0.20
CA SER A 93 14.96 -0.62 0.77
C SER A 93 13.99 0.35 1.46
N PHE A 94 13.00 0.87 0.74
CA PHE A 94 11.93 1.66 1.35
C PHE A 94 11.11 0.82 2.33
N ILE A 95 10.65 -0.38 1.96
CA ILE A 95 9.87 -1.27 2.82
C ILE A 95 10.63 -1.61 4.11
N MET A 96 11.90 -1.95 4.00
CA MET A 96 12.76 -2.32 5.13
C MET A 96 13.14 -1.12 5.99
N GLY A 97 13.12 0.10 5.41
CA GLY A 97 13.50 1.32 6.13
C GLY A 97 15.00 1.49 6.33
N GLU A 98 15.80 0.83 5.50
CA GLU A 98 17.26 0.80 5.60
C GLU A 98 17.94 2.07 5.05
N ALA A 99 17.22 2.89 4.28
CA ALA A 99 17.77 4.07 3.63
C ALA A 99 16.81 5.27 3.68
N CYS A 100 17.38 6.49 3.74
CA CYS A 100 16.58 7.72 3.61
C CYS A 100 15.88 7.73 2.23
N PRO A 101 14.54 7.79 2.19
CA PRO A 101 13.81 7.74 0.93
C PRO A 101 14.15 8.87 -0.04
N ILE A 102 14.50 10.04 0.49
CA ILE A 102 14.74 11.23 -0.33
C ILE A 102 16.19 11.22 -0.84
N THR A 103 17.16 11.23 0.07
CA THR A 103 18.58 11.41 -0.30
C THR A 103 19.17 10.18 -0.98
N TYR A 104 18.89 8.98 -0.48
CA TYR A 104 19.53 7.74 -0.98
C TYR A 104 18.69 7.04 -2.06
N LEU A 105 17.36 7.03 -1.92
CA LEU A 105 16.48 6.36 -2.87
C LEU A 105 15.95 7.30 -3.97
N GLY A 106 16.20 8.61 -3.86
CA GLY A 106 15.82 9.60 -4.86
C GLY A 106 14.31 9.83 -4.96
N PHE A 107 13.53 9.48 -3.94
CA PHE A 107 12.08 9.70 -3.97
C PHE A 107 11.76 11.17 -3.79
N LYS A 108 10.78 11.62 -4.56
CA LYS A 108 10.23 12.97 -4.42
C LYS A 108 9.21 12.98 -3.29
N ARG A 109 9.34 13.97 -2.40
CA ARG A 109 8.30 14.26 -1.42
C ARG A 109 7.10 14.87 -2.14
N LEU A 110 5.92 14.43 -1.76
CA LEU A 110 4.66 15.03 -2.19
C LEU A 110 4.04 15.74 -1.00
N ASP A 111 3.43 16.88 -1.26
CA ASP A 111 2.75 17.63 -0.21
C ASP A 111 1.51 16.87 0.28
N PRO A 112 1.18 16.95 1.58
CA PRO A 112 -0.05 16.37 2.10
C PRO A 112 -1.26 16.82 1.28
N LEU A 113 -2.14 15.87 0.95
CA LEU A 113 -3.40 16.13 0.22
C LEU A 113 -3.23 16.68 -1.21
N SER A 114 -2.01 16.71 -1.77
CA SER A 114 -1.77 17.14 -3.15
C SER A 114 -2.28 16.16 -4.21
N LEU A 115 -2.53 14.90 -3.83
CA LEU A 115 -3.04 13.86 -4.71
C LEU A 115 -4.44 13.43 -4.29
N LYS A 116 -5.37 13.45 -5.25
CA LYS A 116 -6.68 12.83 -5.09
C LYS A 116 -6.52 11.31 -5.08
N THR A 117 -6.96 10.67 -3.99
CA THR A 117 -6.96 9.22 -3.85
C THR A 117 -8.36 8.64 -3.91
N ASP A 118 -8.47 7.44 -4.48
CA ASP A 118 -9.75 6.74 -4.61
C ASP A 118 -10.24 6.14 -3.28
N ALA A 119 -9.38 6.09 -2.26
CA ALA A 119 -9.69 5.54 -0.94
C ALA A 119 -8.70 6.07 0.12
N PRO A 120 -9.07 6.07 1.42
CA PRO A 120 -8.16 6.47 2.50
C PRO A 120 -6.95 5.54 2.63
N PHE A 121 -5.85 6.03 3.22
CA PHE A 121 -4.66 5.22 3.52
C PHE A 121 -4.83 4.42 4.82
N ARG A 122 -5.53 5.03 5.78
CA ARG A 122 -5.89 4.49 7.09
C ARG A 122 -7.27 5.03 7.44
N ALA A 123 -8.08 4.19 8.05
CA ALA A 123 -9.34 4.58 8.65
C ALA A 123 -9.38 3.98 10.06
N ASP A 124 -9.75 4.78 11.05
CA ASP A 124 -10.06 4.30 12.39
C ASP A 124 -11.59 4.16 12.47
N LEU A 125 -12.07 2.98 12.87
CA LEU A 125 -13.50 2.65 12.91
C LEU A 125 -13.96 2.63 14.37
N ALA A 126 -14.84 3.57 14.75
CA ALA A 126 -15.51 3.54 16.04
C ALA A 126 -16.63 2.50 15.99
N LEU A 127 -16.36 1.30 16.52
CA LEU A 127 -17.31 0.18 16.46
C LEU A 127 -18.54 0.42 17.33
N THR A 128 -18.34 1.04 18.49
CA THR A 128 -19.39 1.44 19.44
C THR A 128 -18.92 2.64 20.27
N TYR A 129 -19.87 3.42 20.78
CA TYR A 129 -19.68 4.44 21.79
C TYR A 129 -20.08 3.97 23.19
N ASP A 130 -20.59 2.75 23.34
CA ASP A 130 -20.78 2.14 24.64
C ASP A 130 -19.43 1.91 25.33
N CYS A 131 -19.36 2.24 26.61
CA CYS A 131 -18.16 2.13 27.43
C CYS A 131 -18.55 1.99 28.89
N ASP A 132 -17.90 1.06 29.60
CA ASP A 132 -18.12 0.86 31.04
C ASP A 132 -17.61 2.04 31.88
N ASN A 133 -16.71 2.86 31.31
CA ASN A 133 -16.10 4.01 31.97
C ASN A 133 -16.77 5.33 31.57
N ARG A 134 -16.83 6.25 32.53
CA ARG A 134 -17.33 7.63 32.33
C ARG A 134 -16.22 8.64 32.57
N CYS A 135 -15.18 8.58 31.75
CA CYS A 135 -14.01 9.44 31.90
C CYS A 135 -14.39 10.91 31.67
N ILE A 136 -14.02 11.79 32.62
CA ILE A 136 -14.30 13.23 32.54
C ILE A 136 -13.66 13.93 31.33
N HIS A 137 -12.63 13.34 30.72
CA HIS A 137 -11.90 13.88 29.56
C HIS A 137 -12.18 13.11 28.25
N CYS A 138 -13.28 12.36 28.16
CA CYS A 138 -13.59 11.58 26.96
C CYS A 138 -13.97 12.48 25.78
N TYR A 139 -13.07 12.61 24.80
CA TYR A 139 -13.33 13.39 23.58
C TYR A 139 -14.52 12.86 22.75
N SER A 140 -14.78 11.54 22.82
CA SER A 140 -15.93 10.90 22.16
C SER A 140 -17.25 11.10 22.91
N SER A 141 -17.18 11.61 24.14
CA SER A 141 -18.30 11.76 25.08
C SER A 141 -19.03 10.44 25.38
N SER A 142 -18.29 9.34 25.44
CA SER A 142 -18.81 8.01 25.80
C SER A 142 -18.97 7.86 27.33
N PRO A 143 -19.95 7.06 27.79
CA PRO A 143 -20.93 6.32 27.01
C PRO A 143 -22.06 7.22 26.51
N ARG A 144 -22.50 7.01 25.27
CA ARG A 144 -23.67 7.69 24.68
C ARG A 144 -24.23 6.87 23.54
N TRP A 145 -25.56 6.85 23.43
CA TRP A 145 -26.20 6.18 22.30
C TRP A 145 -26.12 7.04 21.04
N LYS A 146 -25.68 6.43 19.94
CA LYS A 146 -25.85 6.91 18.57
C LYS A 146 -26.44 5.76 17.76
N GLY A 147 -27.06 6.02 16.61
CA GLY A 147 -27.38 4.97 15.66
C GLY A 147 -26.09 4.27 15.23
N GLU A 148 -25.83 3.09 15.80
CA GLU A 148 -24.61 2.30 15.59
C GLU A 148 -24.90 1.12 14.68
N MET A 149 -23.91 0.77 13.86
CA MET A 149 -23.96 -0.44 13.04
C MET A 149 -23.84 -1.68 13.93
N GLY A 150 -24.73 -2.65 13.73
CA GLY A 150 -24.60 -3.95 14.36
C GLY A 150 -23.40 -4.73 13.82
N THR A 151 -22.96 -5.76 14.55
CA THR A 151 -21.82 -6.61 14.19
C THR A 151 -21.91 -7.17 12.76
N ARG A 152 -23.11 -7.55 12.30
CA ARG A 152 -23.31 -8.09 10.95
C ARG A 152 -23.11 -7.02 9.87
N GLU A 153 -23.41 -5.76 10.17
CA GLU A 153 -23.22 -4.65 9.25
C GLU A 153 -21.73 -4.29 9.16
N TRP A 154 -21.04 -4.20 10.30
CA TRP A 154 -19.59 -3.99 10.32
C TRP A 154 -18.82 -5.06 9.53
N LYS A 155 -19.23 -6.34 9.63
CA LYS A 155 -18.63 -7.44 8.84
C LYS A 155 -18.88 -7.33 7.32
N LYS A 156 -19.82 -6.51 6.87
CA LYS A 156 -19.99 -6.20 5.43
C LYS A 156 -19.07 -5.07 4.98
N VAL A 157 -18.71 -4.18 5.89
CA VAL A 157 -17.83 -3.02 5.63
C VAL A 157 -16.35 -3.42 5.61
N ILE A 158 -15.94 -4.37 6.46
CA ILE A 158 -14.54 -4.82 6.67
C ILE A 158 -14.26 -6.12 5.91
#